data_AF-A0A0G0UVA1-F1
#
_entry.id   AF-A0A0G0UVA1-F1
#
_cell.length_a   1.000
_cell.length_b   1.000
_cell.length_c   1.000
_cell.angle_alpha   90.00
_cell.angle_beta   90.00
_cell.angle_gamma   90.00
#
_symmetry.space_group_name_H-M   'P 1'
#
loop_
_entity.id
_entity.type
_entity.pdbx_description
1 polymer ?
#
loop_
_entity_poly.entity_id
_entity_poly.type
_entity_poly.pdbx_seq_one_letter_code
_entity_poly.pdbx_strand_id
1 'polypeptide(L)'
;MIIPNALANLKESGIIVSLIKPQYEAGPKYIKKGKLQVELITQVVEETKKEIEETGGKVLQVIESPILGEKGGNKEFLAFVRALA
;
A
#
# COMPACT_ATOMS: atom_id res chain seq x y z
N MET A 1 4.84 -9.71 2.34
CA MET A 1 5.10 -8.27 2.11
C MET A 1 6.45 -8.08 1.40
N ILE A 2 6.54 -7.16 0.43
CA ILE A 2 7.70 -6.98 -0.48
C ILE A 2 8.73 -5.96 0.05
N ILE A 3 8.27 -4.98 0.84
CA ILE A 3 9.04 -3.79 1.24
C ILE A 3 10.39 -4.07 1.93
N PRO A 4 10.55 -5.06 2.85
CA PRO A 4 11.84 -5.29 3.51
C PRO A 4 12.98 -5.55 2.51
N ASN A 5 12.73 -6.38 1.50
CA ASN A 5 13.71 -6.69 0.47
C ASN A 5 13.95 -5.49 -0.45
N ALA A 6 12.92 -4.68 -0.73
CA ALA A 6 13.08 -3.46 -1.50
C ALA A 6 13.97 -2.44 -0.77
N LEU A 7 13.80 -2.30 0.56
CA LEU A 7 14.65 -1.45 1.41
C LEU A 7 16.10 -1.94 1.41
N ALA A 8 16.34 -3.24 1.54
CA ALA A 8 17.68 -3.83 1.54
C ALA A 8 18.45 -3.63 0.21
N ASN A 9 17.73 -3.44 -0.90
CA ASN A 9 18.32 -3.20 -2.22
C ASN A 9 18.41 -1.70 -2.58
N LEU A 10 17.95 -0.82 -1.70
CA LEU A 10 17.90 0.60 -1.95
C LEU A 10 19.29 1.23 -1.75
N LYS A 11 19.72 2.07 -2.69
CA LYS A 11 20.89 2.93 -2.48
C LYS A 11 20.60 3.97 -1.39
N GLU A 12 21.66 4.54 -0.83
CA GLU A 12 21.54 5.68 0.07
C GLU A 12 20.67 6.78 -0.55
N SER A 13 19.76 7.34 0.26
CA SER A 13 18.77 8.34 -0.14
C SER A 13 17.74 7.91 -1.19
N GLY A 14 17.74 6.64 -1.62
CA GLY A 14 16.75 6.12 -2.56
C GLY A 14 15.32 6.23 -2.02
N ILE A 15 14.37 6.09 -2.95
CA ILE A 15 12.93 6.20 -2.68
C ILE A 15 12.20 4.97 -3.20
N ILE A 16 11.11 4.60 -2.53
CA ILE A 16 10.18 3.58 -2.99
C ILE A 16 8.83 4.26 -3.23
N VAL A 17 8.25 4.02 -4.40
CA VAL A 17 6.84 4.31 -4.68
C VAL A 17 6.13 2.97 -4.78
N SER A 18 5.27 2.67 -3.80
CA SER A 18 4.55 1.40 -3.72
C SER A 18 3.07 1.59 -4.04
N LEU A 19 2.52 0.73 -4.88
CA LEU A 19 1.09 0.70 -5.19
C LEU A 19 0.38 -0.20 -4.17
N ILE A 20 -0.36 0.40 -3.25
CA ILE A 20 -1.23 -0.28 -2.30
C ILE A 20 -2.54 -0.61 -3.02
N LYS A 21 -2.90 -1.90 -2.98
CA LYS A 21 -4.13 -2.45 -3.54
C LYS A 21 -5.01 -2.97 -2.40
N PRO A 22 -5.87 -2.15 -1.78
CA PRO A 22 -6.61 -2.53 -0.58
C PRO A 22 -7.38 -3.85 -0.71
N GLN A 23 -7.84 -4.20 -1.91
CA GLN A 23 -8.54 -5.47 -2.17
C GLN A 23 -7.67 -6.73 -2.01
N TYR A 24 -6.34 -6.60 -2.00
CA TYR A 24 -5.40 -7.70 -1.78
C TYR A 24 -4.79 -7.67 -0.37
N GLU A 25 -4.71 -6.50 0.24
CA GLU A 25 -4.26 -6.36 1.64
C GLU A 25 -5.40 -6.70 2.63
N ALA A 26 -6.66 -6.47 2.24
CA ALA A 26 -7.81 -6.86 3.04
C ALA A 26 -8.02 -8.38 3.07
N GLY A 27 -8.47 -8.89 4.21
CA GLY A 27 -8.87 -10.30 4.32
C GLY A 27 -10.03 -10.67 3.36
N PRO A 28 -10.06 -11.92 2.86
CA PRO A 28 -10.98 -12.34 1.79
C PRO A 28 -12.47 -12.17 2.13
N LYS A 29 -12.82 -12.21 3.41
CA LYS A 29 -14.19 -12.00 3.92
C LYS A 29 -14.76 -10.61 3.64
N TYR A 30 -13.91 -9.64 3.33
CA TYR A 30 -14.30 -8.25 3.06
C TYR A 30 -14.49 -7.96 1.57
N ILE A 31 -14.17 -8.93 0.70
CA ILE A 31 -14.24 -8.80 -0.75
C ILE A 31 -15.60 -9.30 -1.25
N LYS A 32 -16.34 -8.43 -1.94
CA LYS A 32 -17.63 -8.76 -2.58
C LYS A 32 -17.51 -8.58 -4.08
N LYS A 33 -17.73 -9.64 -4.85
CA LYS A 33 -17.62 -9.65 -6.32
C LYS A 33 -16.27 -9.05 -6.82
N GLY A 34 -15.18 -9.36 -6.12
CA GLY A 34 -13.84 -8.86 -6.46
C GLY A 34 -13.57 -7.39 -6.09
N LYS A 35 -14.46 -6.75 -5.32
CA LYS A 35 -14.26 -5.38 -4.82
C LYS A 35 -14.19 -5.34 -3.30
N LEU A 36 -13.33 -4.48 -2.77
CA LEU A 36 -13.35 -4.13 -1.36
C LEU A 36 -14.54 -3.18 -1.07
N GLN A 37 -15.15 -3.33 0.10
CA GLN A 37 -16.17 -2.40 0.60
C GLN A 37 -15.56 -1.02 0.86
N VAL A 38 -16.23 0.05 0.40
CA VAL A 38 -15.66 1.40 0.37
C VAL A 38 -15.32 1.90 1.77
N GLU A 39 -16.17 1.57 2.73
CA GLU A 39 -16.02 1.93 4.15
C GLU A 39 -14.75 1.35 4.79
N LEU A 40 -14.19 0.27 4.22
CA LEU A 40 -12.98 -0.39 4.73
C LEU A 40 -11.69 0.09 4.06
N ILE A 41 -11.79 0.83 2.95
CA ILE A 41 -10.61 1.24 2.17
C ILE A 41 -9.61 2.01 3.03
N THR A 42 -10.08 3.05 3.73
CA THR A 42 -9.21 3.90 4.55
C THR A 42 -8.54 3.11 5.66
N GLN A 43 -9.27 2.21 6.33
CA GLN A 43 -8.72 1.37 7.39
C GLN A 43 -7.59 0.48 6.85
N VAL A 44 -7.84 -0.21 5.73
CA VAL A 44 -6.86 -1.11 5.13
C VAL A 44 -5.62 -0.35 4.68
N VAL A 45 -5.77 0.84 4.10
CA VAL A 45 -4.62 1.69 3.73
C VAL A 45 -3.80 2.09 4.96
N GLU A 46 -4.44 2.47 6.07
CA GLU A 46 -3.73 2.81 7.31
C GLU A 46 -3.05 1.60 7.97
N GLU A 47 -3.66 0.41 7.90
CA GLU A 47 -3.03 -0.84 8.33
C GLU A 47 -1.81 -1.17 7.48
N THR A 48 -1.91 -1.11 6.16
CA THR A 48 -0.78 -1.32 5.26
C THR A 48 0.34 -0.30 5.50
N LYS A 49 0.02 0.97 5.79
CA LYS A 49 1.04 1.97 6.15
C LYS A 49 1.82 1.56 7.41
N LYS A 50 1.12 1.10 8.45
CA LYS A 50 1.76 0.62 9.69
C LYS A 50 2.65 -0.58 9.44
N GLU A 51 2.18 -1.55 8.65
CA GLU A 51 3.00 -2.70 8.26
C GLU A 51 4.27 -2.28 7.51
N ILE A 52 4.19 -1.28 6.63
CA ILE A 52 5.37 -0.70 5.97
C ILE A 52 6.32 -0.09 7.02
N GLU A 53 5.81 0.64 7.99
CA GLU A 53 6.63 1.29 9.03
C GLU A 53 7.33 0.29 9.95
N GLU A 54 6.67 -0.82 10.28
CA GLU A 54 7.24 -1.93 11.06
C GLU A 54 8.43 -2.61 10.36
N THR A 55 8.55 -2.46 9.03
CA THR A 55 9.68 -3.03 8.26
C THR A 55 10.92 -2.15 8.22
N GLY A 56 10.91 -0.99 8.88
CA GLY A 56 11.98 0.00 8.77
C GLY A 56 11.80 0.98 7.60
N GLY A 57 10.62 0.98 6.96
CA GLY A 57 10.21 2.04 6.05
C GLY A 57 9.62 3.23 6.80
N LYS A 58 9.61 4.40 6.18
CA LYS A 58 8.83 5.57 6.63
C LYS A 58 7.91 6.01 5.50
N VAL A 59 6.60 5.96 5.74
CA VAL A 59 5.63 6.46 4.76
C VAL A 59 5.49 7.97 4.92
N LEU A 60 5.92 8.73 3.92
CA LEU A 60 5.88 10.19 3.94
C LEU A 60 4.56 10.74 3.40
N GLN A 61 3.99 10.07 2.40
CA GLN A 61 2.73 10.48 1.79
C GLN A 61 2.02 9.28 1.18
N VAL A 62 0.69 9.31 1.20
CA VAL A 62 -0.16 8.42 0.41
C VAL A 62 -1.14 9.26 -0.38
N ILE A 63 -1.30 8.94 -1.67
CA ILE A 63 -2.27 9.56 -2.57
C ILE A 63 -3.14 8.49 -3.23
N GLU A 64 -4.34 8.85 -3.66
CA GLU A 64 -5.14 7.99 -4.53
C GLU A 64 -4.44 7.84 -5.89
N SER A 65 -4.41 6.61 -6.43
CA SER A 65 -3.93 6.35 -7.78
C SER A 65 -4.79 7.12 -8.79
N PRO A 66 -4.20 7.70 -9.86
CA PRO A 66 -4.98 8.42 -10.88
C PRO A 66 -5.86 7.49 -11.71
N ILE A 67 -5.64 6.17 -11.62
CA ILE A 67 -6.40 5.14 -12.33
C ILE A 67 -6.95 4.11 -11.34
N LEU A 68 -8.09 3.53 -11.69
CA LEU A 68 -8.69 2.42 -10.97
C LEU A 68 -8.04 1.09 -11.40
N GLY A 69 -8.04 0.11 -10.49
CA GLY A 69 -7.58 -1.24 -10.81
C GLY A 69 -8.47 -1.90 -11.87
N GLU A 70 -7.86 -2.47 -12.92
CA GLU A 70 -8.57 -3.04 -14.08
C GLU A 70 -9.60 -4.12 -13.67
N LYS A 71 -9.23 -4.96 -12.69
CA LYS A 71 -10.11 -6.00 -12.15
C LYS A 71 -11.02 -5.41 -11.08
N GLY A 72 -12.26 -5.14 -11.47
CA GLY A 72 -13.31 -4.70 -10.56
C GLY A 72 -13.31 -3.19 -10.26
N GLY A 73 -12.41 -2.38 -10.82
CA GLY A 73 -12.43 -0.93 -10.63
C GLY A 73 -12.21 -0.52 -9.17
N ASN A 74 -11.29 -1.20 -8.48
CA ASN A 74 -10.94 -0.88 -7.09
C ASN A 74 -10.14 0.43 -7.05
N LYS A 75 -10.38 1.23 -5.99
CA LYS A 75 -9.49 2.36 -5.67
C LYS A 75 -8.17 1.81 -5.16
N GLU A 76 -7.08 2.30 -5.72
CA GLU A 76 -5.72 1.92 -5.36
C GLU A 76 -4.96 3.19 -4.93
N PHE A 77 -3.84 3.03 -4.23
CA PHE A 77 -3.13 4.16 -3.60
C PHE A 77 -1.64 4.06 -3.84
N LEU A 78 -0.97 5.20 -4.01
CA LEU A 78 0.48 5.27 -4.13
C LEU A 78 1.07 5.76 -2.80
N ALA A 79 1.97 4.97 -2.23
CA ALA A 79 2.71 5.31 -1.02
C ALA A 79 4.14 5.73 -1.37
N PHE A 80 4.54 6.90 -0.90
CA PHE A 80 5.92 7.38 -0.95
C PHE A 80 6.65 6.96 0.33
N VAL A 81 7.66 6.10 0.18
CA VAL A 81 8.39 5.48 1.28
C VAL A 81 9.89 5.80 1.19
N ARG A 82 10.51 6.10 2.33
CA ARG A 82 11.97 6.17 2.49
C ARG A 82 12.43 5.14 3.53
N ALA A 83 13.69 4.73 3.50
CA ALA A 83 14.27 3.99 4.61
C ALA A 83 14.31 4.87 5.88
N LEU A 84 14.01 4.30 7.04
CA LEU A 84 14.36 4.88 8.33
C LEU A 84 15.89 4.89 8.44
N ALA A 85 16.43 6.06 8.78
CA ALA A 85 17.86 6.24 9.03
C ALA A 85 18.28 5.59 10.34
#